data_AF-A0A2R6L9T3-F1
#
_entry.id   AF-A0A2R6L9T3-F1
#
_cell.length_a   1.000
_cell.length_b   1.000
_cell.length_c   1.000
_cell.angle_alpha   90.00
_cell.angle_beta   90.00
_cell.angle_gamma   90.00
#
_symmetry.space_group_name_H-M   'P 1'
#
loop_
_entity.id
_entity.type
_entity.pdbx_description
1 polymer ?
#
loop_
_entity_poly.entity_id
_entity_poly.type
_entity_poly.pdbx_seq_one_letter_code
_entity_poly.pdbx_strand_id
1 'polypeptide(L)'
;VDTIPYWQDSLVRMTTSFHDELHLDCTPDNYLRIVDNQSELFGIIVGVSARVGGADSSAVTKAEQFGKAYFKFEQLARDCIQYHETQDGDPWNAWAVMKHDRIGTYLCERQAEVMAYVDELPEQYRRLVMPIVGVEIEEWIAQHR
;
A
#
# COMPACT_ATOMS: atom_id res chain seq x y z
N VAL A 1 12.61 -3.36 22.35
CA VAL A 1 13.18 -3.88 21.09
C VAL A 1 14.25 -2.90 20.68
N ASP A 2 15.46 -3.37 20.36
CA ASP A 2 16.49 -2.48 19.85
C ASP A 2 16.03 -1.96 18.48
N THR A 3 15.87 -0.64 18.35
CA THR A 3 15.21 -0.01 17.20
C THR A 3 16.01 -0.19 15.92
N ILE A 4 17.34 -0.25 15.99
CA ILE A 4 18.20 -0.30 14.80
C ILE A 4 18.11 -1.66 14.08
N PRO A 5 18.24 -2.82 14.76
CA PRO A 5 18.09 -4.13 14.11
C PRO A 5 16.72 -4.34 13.44
N TYR A 6 15.64 -3.92 14.10
CA TYR A 6 14.27 -4.06 13.57
C TYR A 6 14.07 -3.34 12.23
N TRP A 7 14.61 -2.12 12.11
CA TRP A 7 14.53 -1.34 10.88
C TRP A 7 15.50 -1.84 9.80
N GLN A 8 16.69 -2.33 10.20
CA GLN A 8 17.66 -2.94 9.28
C GLN A 8 17.10 -4.18 8.57
N ASP A 9 16.51 -5.12 9.30
CA ASP A 9 15.93 -6.34 8.72
C ASP A 9 14.84 -6.01 7.69
N SER A 10 14.09 -4.94 7.94
CA SER A 10 12.99 -4.53 7.08
C SER A 10 13.48 -3.80 5.81
N LEU A 11 14.60 -3.07 5.87
CA LEU A 11 15.30 -2.54 4.68
C LEU A 11 15.84 -3.66 3.78
N VAL A 12 16.37 -4.74 4.37
CA VAL A 12 16.85 -5.90 3.59
C VAL A 12 15.70 -6.51 2.78
N ARG A 13 14.54 -6.76 3.40
CA ARG A 13 13.34 -7.28 2.71
C ARG A 13 12.87 -6.39 1.57
N MET A 14 12.96 -5.07 1.73
CA MET A 14 12.65 -4.13 0.64
C MET A 14 13.63 -4.29 -0.52
N THR A 15 14.94 -4.30 -0.26
CA THR A 15 15.93 -4.42 -1.34
C THR A 15 15.82 -5.74 -2.12
N THR A 16 15.32 -6.81 -1.49
CA THR A 16 15.05 -8.07 -2.19
C THR A 16 13.86 -8.01 -3.14
N SER A 17 12.93 -7.05 -3.00
CA SER A 17 11.77 -6.93 -3.90
C SER A 17 12.17 -6.59 -5.35
N PHE A 18 13.17 -5.73 -5.55
CA PHE A 18 13.72 -5.44 -6.88
C PHE A 18 14.42 -6.65 -7.50
N HIS A 19 15.06 -7.47 -6.67
CA HIS A 19 15.65 -8.72 -7.13
C HIS A 19 14.55 -9.71 -7.54
N ASP A 20 13.48 -9.80 -6.76
CA ASP A 20 12.32 -10.62 -7.05
C ASP A 20 11.68 -10.25 -8.40
N GLU A 21 11.50 -8.97 -8.72
CA GLU A 21 10.98 -8.52 -10.03
C GLU A 21 11.82 -8.98 -11.23
N LEU A 22 13.14 -9.11 -11.06
CA LEU A 22 14.08 -9.54 -12.11
C LEU A 22 14.13 -11.06 -12.31
N HIS A 23 13.69 -11.83 -11.32
CA HIS A 23 13.93 -13.28 -11.27
C HIS A 23 12.67 -14.13 -11.16
N LEU A 24 11.51 -13.52 -10.96
CA LEU A 24 10.23 -14.21 -10.88
C LEU A 24 9.41 -14.03 -12.15
N ASP A 25 8.57 -15.01 -12.42
CA ASP A 25 7.50 -14.84 -13.40
C ASP A 25 6.48 -13.82 -12.90
N CYS A 26 6.06 -12.94 -13.81
CA CYS A 26 5.05 -11.93 -13.54
C CYS A 26 3.67 -12.58 -13.42
N THR A 27 3.26 -12.84 -12.18
CA THR A 27 1.98 -13.47 -11.82
C THR A 27 1.27 -12.66 -10.73
N PRO A 28 -0.06 -12.75 -10.58
CA PRO A 28 -0.78 -12.03 -9.53
C PRO A 28 -0.22 -12.26 -8.13
N ASP A 29 0.14 -13.51 -7.81
CA ASP A 29 0.63 -13.87 -6.48
C ASP A 29 2.03 -13.28 -6.23
N ASN A 30 2.91 -13.30 -7.23
CA ASN A 30 4.23 -12.69 -7.12
C ASN A 30 4.14 -11.16 -7.03
N TYR A 31 3.25 -10.54 -7.80
CA TYR A 31 3.01 -9.10 -7.74
C TYR A 31 2.56 -8.69 -6.34
N LEU A 32 1.54 -9.36 -5.80
CA LEU A 32 1.04 -9.09 -4.45
C LEU A 32 2.10 -9.30 -3.38
N ARG A 33 2.97 -10.32 -3.55
CA ARG A 33 4.10 -10.57 -2.65
C ARG A 33 5.14 -9.45 -2.68
N ILE A 34 5.46 -8.94 -3.86
CA ILE A 34 6.38 -7.81 -4.04
C ILE A 34 5.80 -6.55 -3.39
N VAL A 35 4.52 -6.24 -3.66
CA VAL A 35 3.82 -5.10 -3.06
C VAL A 35 3.76 -5.23 -1.53
N ASP A 36 3.54 -6.43 -1.00
CA ASP A 36 3.57 -6.70 0.45
C ASP A 36 4.95 -6.39 1.04
N ASN A 37 6.02 -6.88 0.42
CA ASN A 37 7.40 -6.60 0.83
C ASN A 37 7.74 -5.11 0.77
N GLN A 38 7.32 -4.40 -0.27
CA GLN A 38 7.54 -2.96 -0.42
C GLN A 38 6.75 -2.15 0.63
N SER A 39 5.54 -2.62 0.99
CA SER A 39 4.70 -1.97 2.00
C SER A 39 5.36 -1.90 3.37
N GLU A 40 6.27 -2.83 3.69
CA GLU A 40 7.03 -2.81 4.93
C GLU A 40 7.74 -1.46 5.12
N LEU A 41 8.39 -0.92 4.07
CA LEU A 41 9.06 0.38 4.17
C LEU A 41 8.12 1.51 4.59
N PHE A 42 6.92 1.55 4.01
CA PHE A 42 5.95 2.58 4.36
C PHE A 42 5.44 2.40 5.79
N GLY A 43 5.19 1.16 6.22
CA GLY A 43 4.91 0.87 7.62
C GLY A 43 5.99 1.42 8.55
N ILE A 44 7.26 1.16 8.22
CA ILE A 44 8.41 1.67 8.98
C ILE A 44 8.41 3.20 9.07
N ILE A 45 8.28 3.89 7.94
CA ILE A 45 8.36 5.36 7.88
C ILE A 45 7.28 5.97 8.77
N VAL A 46 6.05 5.46 8.69
CA VAL A 46 4.94 5.94 9.52
C VAL A 46 5.16 5.58 10.99
N GLY A 47 5.64 4.37 11.30
CA GLY A 47 5.99 3.94 12.65
C GLY A 47 7.07 4.81 13.31
N VAL A 48 8.17 5.09 12.59
CA VAL A 48 9.22 6.03 13.04
C VAL A 48 8.64 7.41 13.28
N SER A 49 7.79 7.91 12.37
CA SER A 49 7.16 9.22 12.51
C SER A 49 6.29 9.30 13.77
N ALA A 50 5.49 8.26 14.03
CA ALA A 50 4.70 8.15 15.26
C ALA A 50 5.59 8.14 16.51
N ARG A 51 6.68 7.35 16.47
CA ARG A 51 7.63 7.27 17.58
C ARG A 51 8.31 8.60 17.88
N VAL A 52 8.76 9.32 16.84
CA VAL A 52 9.34 10.67 16.95
C VAL A 52 8.32 11.67 17.50
N GLY A 53 7.05 11.51 17.14
CA GLY A 53 5.92 12.26 17.68
C GLY A 53 5.56 11.94 19.13
N GLY A 54 6.30 11.05 19.80
CA GLY A 54 6.08 10.69 21.21
C GLY A 54 5.04 9.60 21.43
N ALA A 55 4.62 8.89 20.37
CA ALA A 55 3.68 7.77 20.50
C ALA A 55 4.27 6.60 21.31
N ASP A 56 3.37 5.88 21.99
CA ASP A 56 3.71 4.63 22.66
C ASP A 56 3.84 3.46 21.66
N SER A 57 4.29 2.30 22.15
CA SER A 57 4.52 1.14 21.29
C SER A 57 3.26 0.64 20.58
N SER A 58 2.08 0.75 21.21
CA SER A 58 0.83 0.29 20.60
C SER A 58 0.42 1.20 19.46
N ALA A 59 0.53 2.52 19.67
CA ALA A 59 0.27 3.52 18.64
C ALA A 59 1.29 3.44 17.50
N VAL A 60 2.57 3.15 17.78
CA VAL A 60 3.58 2.88 16.75
C VAL A 60 3.20 1.67 15.90
N THR A 61 2.81 0.55 16.50
CA THR A 61 2.36 -0.63 15.74
C THR A 61 1.14 -0.32 14.88
N LYS A 62 0.15 0.42 15.39
CA LYS A 62 -1.01 0.86 14.59
C LYS A 62 -0.59 1.73 13.40
N ALA A 63 0.35 2.65 13.64
CA ALA A 63 0.91 3.51 12.60
C ALA A 63 1.65 2.71 11.52
N GLU A 64 2.40 1.68 11.90
CA GLU A 64 3.04 0.76 10.95
C GLU A 64 2.02 0.01 10.09
N GLN A 65 0.95 -0.51 10.71
CA GLN A 65 -0.10 -1.20 9.96
C GLN A 65 -0.84 -0.26 9.00
N PHE A 66 -1.14 0.97 9.44
CA PHE A 66 -1.69 2.01 8.56
C PHE A 66 -0.77 2.29 7.37
N GLY A 67 0.53 2.49 7.59
CA GLY A 67 1.49 2.74 6.52
C GLY A 67 1.54 1.61 5.49
N LYS A 68 1.51 0.36 5.94
CA LYS A 68 1.45 -0.82 5.07
C LYS A 68 0.16 -0.86 4.25
N ALA A 69 -0.98 -0.70 4.91
CA ALA A 69 -2.29 -0.70 4.24
C ALA A 69 -2.39 0.43 3.21
N TYR A 70 -1.95 1.63 3.58
CA TYR A 70 -1.94 2.80 2.71
C TYR A 70 -1.09 2.58 1.46
N PHE A 71 0.12 2.06 1.60
CA PHE A 71 0.98 1.78 0.44
C PHE A 71 0.34 0.78 -0.52
N LYS A 72 -0.23 -0.33 -0.01
CA LYS A 72 -0.88 -1.33 -0.85
C LYS A 72 -2.07 -0.74 -1.61
N PHE A 73 -2.89 0.06 -0.94
CA PHE A 73 -4.00 0.78 -1.57
C PHE A 73 -3.50 1.73 -2.66
N GLU A 74 -2.52 2.56 -2.34
CA GLU A 74 -2.01 3.60 -3.22
C GLU A 74 -1.31 3.02 -4.46
N GLN A 75 -0.50 1.98 -4.30
CA GLN A 75 0.16 1.28 -5.40
C GLN A 75 -0.87 0.70 -6.38
N LEU A 76 -1.89 -0.01 -5.87
CA LEU A 76 -2.95 -0.57 -6.72
C LEU A 76 -3.76 0.52 -7.42
N ALA A 77 -4.08 1.62 -6.72
CA ALA A 77 -4.80 2.75 -7.28
C ALA A 77 -4.00 3.41 -8.41
N ARG A 78 -2.70 3.61 -8.21
CA ARG A 78 -1.79 4.17 -9.23
C ARG A 78 -1.69 3.28 -10.44
N ASP A 79 -1.52 1.97 -10.26
CA ASP A 79 -1.43 1.03 -11.37
C ASP A 79 -2.68 1.09 -12.24
N CYS A 80 -3.86 1.16 -11.62
CA CYS A 80 -5.14 1.36 -12.29
C CYS A 80 -5.18 2.69 -13.06
N ILE A 81 -4.88 3.81 -12.40
CA ILE A 81 -4.97 5.14 -13.01
C ILE A 81 -3.94 5.32 -14.13
N GLN A 82 -2.73 4.80 -13.98
CA GLN A 82 -1.64 5.01 -14.91
C GLN A 82 -1.71 4.10 -16.14
N TYR A 83 -2.16 2.85 -15.97
CA TYR A 83 -2.03 1.84 -17.03
C TYR A 83 -3.36 1.37 -17.64
N HIS A 84 -4.52 1.89 -17.21
CA HIS A 84 -5.81 1.48 -17.78
C HIS A 84 -5.94 1.67 -19.31
N GLU A 85 -5.20 2.62 -19.90
CA GLU A 85 -5.27 2.91 -21.35
C GLU A 85 -4.05 2.45 -22.17
N THR A 86 -2.99 1.94 -21.53
CA THR A 86 -1.71 1.69 -22.23
C THR A 86 -1.42 0.21 -22.39
N GLN A 87 -1.28 -0.24 -23.64
CA GLN A 87 -0.85 -1.62 -23.98
C GLN A 87 0.66 -1.83 -23.83
N ASP A 88 1.46 -0.76 -23.77
CA ASP A 88 2.93 -0.80 -23.61
C ASP A 88 3.37 -0.60 -22.15
N GLY A 89 2.47 -0.84 -21.18
CA GLY A 89 2.72 -0.64 -19.75
C GLY A 89 3.75 -1.63 -19.17
N ASP A 90 4.39 -1.22 -18.08
CA ASP A 90 5.28 -2.06 -17.27
C ASP A 90 4.61 -3.41 -16.96
N PRO A 91 5.18 -4.59 -17.29
CA PRO A 91 4.54 -5.87 -17.00
C PRO A 91 4.20 -6.04 -15.51
N TRP A 92 4.92 -5.40 -14.59
CA TRP A 92 4.67 -5.44 -13.15
C TRP A 92 3.66 -4.39 -12.69
N ASN A 93 2.50 -4.33 -13.34
CA ASN A 93 1.38 -3.48 -12.91
C ASN A 93 0.11 -4.30 -12.62
N ALA A 94 -0.64 -3.90 -11.58
CA ALA A 94 -1.83 -4.63 -11.16
C ALA A 94 -2.85 -4.82 -12.29
N TRP A 95 -3.02 -3.83 -13.16
CA TRP A 95 -3.99 -3.85 -14.26
C TRP A 95 -3.66 -4.91 -15.32
N ALA A 96 -2.38 -5.08 -15.66
CA ALA A 96 -1.91 -6.09 -16.59
C ALA A 96 -1.87 -7.49 -15.98
N VAL A 97 -1.51 -7.58 -14.70
CA VAL A 97 -1.28 -8.86 -14.02
C VAL A 97 -2.59 -9.47 -13.52
N MET A 98 -3.53 -8.66 -13.02
CA MET A 98 -4.80 -9.12 -12.49
C MET A 98 -5.92 -9.03 -13.54
N LYS A 99 -6.92 -9.91 -13.40
CA LYS A 99 -8.14 -9.78 -14.20
C LYS A 99 -8.91 -8.53 -13.76
N HIS A 100 -9.49 -7.81 -14.73
CA HIS A 100 -10.23 -6.56 -14.52
C HIS A 100 -11.40 -6.69 -13.51
N ASP A 101 -12.05 -7.85 -13.46
CA ASP A 101 -13.13 -8.12 -12.50
C ASP A 101 -12.62 -8.24 -11.05
N ARG A 102 -11.38 -8.67 -10.87
CA ARG A 102 -10.75 -8.85 -9.55
C ARG A 102 -10.12 -7.56 -9.03
N ILE A 103 -9.48 -6.77 -9.89
CA ILE A 103 -8.73 -5.59 -9.43
C ILE A 103 -9.61 -4.57 -8.70
N GLY A 104 -10.83 -4.33 -9.20
CA GLY A 104 -11.77 -3.43 -8.54
C GLY A 104 -12.18 -3.91 -7.15
N THR A 105 -12.42 -5.22 -6.99
CA THR A 105 -12.72 -5.82 -5.67
C THR A 105 -11.55 -5.64 -4.71
N TYR A 106 -10.32 -5.94 -5.16
CA TYR A 106 -9.12 -5.76 -4.36
C TYR A 106 -8.90 -4.30 -3.95
N LEU A 107 -9.17 -3.35 -4.85
CA LEU A 107 -8.97 -1.93 -4.60
C LEU A 107 -9.97 -1.42 -3.55
N CYS A 108 -11.25 -1.81 -3.65
CA CYS A 108 -12.27 -1.50 -2.64
C CYS A 108 -11.91 -2.11 -1.26
N GLU A 109 -11.44 -3.37 -1.23
CA GLU A 109 -11.03 -4.01 0.03
C GLU A 109 -9.86 -3.28 0.70
N ARG A 110 -8.84 -2.89 -0.07
CA ARG A 110 -7.70 -2.14 0.45
C ARG A 110 -8.08 -0.72 0.88
N GLN A 111 -8.98 -0.06 0.15
CA GLN A 111 -9.51 1.24 0.57
C GLN A 111 -10.26 1.12 1.90
N ALA A 112 -11.13 0.12 2.05
CA ALA A 112 -11.87 -0.11 3.29
C ALA A 112 -10.93 -0.37 4.48
N GLU A 113 -9.85 -1.12 4.26
CA GLU A 113 -8.81 -1.36 5.27
C GLU A 113 -8.13 -0.05 5.71
N VAL A 114 -7.75 0.82 4.77
CA VAL A 114 -7.15 2.13 5.07
C VAL A 114 -8.15 3.04 5.79
N MET A 115 -9.40 3.05 5.36
CA MET A 115 -10.47 3.86 5.96
C MET A 115 -10.73 3.46 7.42
N ALA A 116 -10.65 2.18 7.75
CA ALA A 116 -10.80 1.72 9.14
C ALA A 116 -9.75 2.36 10.08
N TYR A 117 -8.50 2.51 9.64
CA TYR A 117 -7.48 3.23 10.41
C TYR A 117 -7.75 4.72 10.50
N VAL A 118 -8.21 5.34 9.41
CA VAL A 118 -8.51 6.77 9.35
C VAL A 118 -9.69 7.15 10.23
N ASP A 119 -10.68 6.27 10.36
CA ASP A 119 -11.84 6.46 11.23
C ASP A 119 -11.51 6.34 12.73
N GLU A 120 -10.43 5.66 13.09
CA GLU A 120 -9.91 5.64 14.47
C GLU A 120 -9.17 6.94 14.86
N LEU A 121 -8.80 7.78 13.88
CA LEU A 121 -8.05 9.00 14.16
C LEU A 121 -8.94 10.08 14.82
N PRO A 122 -8.38 10.87 15.76
CA PRO A 122 -9.01 12.11 16.19
C PRO A 122 -9.36 13.00 14.99
N GLU A 123 -10.53 13.64 15.02
CA GLU A 123 -11.11 14.40 13.91
C GLU A 123 -10.14 15.36 13.23
N GLN A 124 -9.32 16.06 14.02
CA GLN A 124 -8.32 17.00 13.52
C GLN A 124 -7.27 16.36 12.60
N TYR A 125 -6.88 15.11 12.87
CA TYR A 125 -5.93 14.36 12.05
C TYR A 125 -6.64 13.66 10.89
N ARG A 126 -7.84 13.14 11.13
CA ARG A 126 -8.69 12.55 10.09
C ARG A 126 -8.87 13.51 8.90
N ARG A 127 -9.14 14.79 9.18
CA ARG A 127 -9.27 15.84 8.14
C ARG A 127 -8.03 16.05 7.29
N LEU A 128 -6.83 15.79 7.84
CA LEU A 128 -5.57 15.94 7.11
C LEU A 128 -5.29 14.75 6.19
N VAL A 129 -5.73 13.55 6.57
CA VAL A 129 -5.45 12.31 5.85
C VAL A 129 -6.54 11.99 4.82
N MET A 130 -7.80 12.35 5.10
CA MET A 130 -8.96 12.03 4.27
C MET A 130 -8.79 12.39 2.78
N PRO A 131 -8.25 13.57 2.39
CA PRO A 131 -8.09 13.91 0.97
C PRO A 131 -7.17 12.96 0.18
N ILE A 132 -6.31 12.20 0.89
CA ILE A 132 -5.34 11.29 0.29
C ILE A 132 -5.95 9.89 0.09
N VAL A 133 -6.92 9.51 0.93
CA VAL A 133 -7.50 8.15 0.96
C VAL A 133 -8.94 8.08 0.43
N GLY A 134 -9.65 9.20 0.45
CA GLY A 134 -11.06 9.32 0.06
C GLY A 134 -11.28 9.45 -1.45
N VAL A 135 -10.48 8.77 -2.27
CA VAL A 135 -10.65 8.76 -3.73
C VAL A 135 -11.90 7.93 -4.08
N GLU A 136 -12.70 8.39 -5.04
CA GLU A 136 -13.93 7.71 -5.46
C GLU A 136 -13.63 6.49 -6.37
N ILE A 137 -13.07 5.44 -5.76
CA ILE A 137 -12.67 4.21 -6.44
C ILE A 137 -13.86 3.51 -7.11
N GLU A 138 -15.01 3.44 -6.44
CA GLU A 138 -16.20 2.78 -7.00
C GLU A 138 -16.69 3.47 -8.28
N GLU A 139 -16.67 4.81 -8.29
CA GLU A 139 -17.02 5.59 -9.48
C GLU A 139 -16.01 5.36 -10.60
N TRP A 140 -14.71 5.37 -10.28
CA TRP A 140 -13.67 5.06 -11.25
C TRP A 140 -13.85 3.66 -11.85
N ILE A 141 -14.11 2.64 -11.03
CA ILE A 141 -14.39 1.26 -11.51
C ILE A 141 -15.62 1.24 -12.42
N ALA A 142 -16.69 1.97 -12.09
CA ALA A 142 -17.91 2.00 -12.89
C ALA A 142 -17.69 2.63 -14.28
N GLN A 143 -16.77 3.59 -14.39
CA GLN A 143 -16.44 4.26 -15.67
C GLN A 143 -15.52 3.44 -16.57
N HIS A 144 -14.77 2.48 -16.02
CA HIS A 144 -13.71 1.73 -16.74
C HIS A 144 -13.95 0.21 -16.79
N ARG A 145 -15.19 -0.23 -16.53
CA ARG A 145 -15.69 -1.59 -16.77
C ARG A 145 -16.25 -1.74 -18.19
#